data_AF-A0A086T4A2-F1
#
_entry.id   AF-A0A086T4A2-F1
#
_cell.length_a   1.000
_cell.length_b   1.000
_cell.length_c   1.000
_cell.angle_alpha   90.00
_cell.angle_beta   90.00
_cell.angle_gamma   90.00
#
_symmetry.space_group_name_H-M   'P 1'
#
loop_
_entity.id
_entity.type
_entity.pdbx_description
1 polymer ?
#
loop_
_entity_poly.entity_id
_entity_poly.type
_entity_poly.pdbx_seq_one_letter_code
_entity_poly.pdbx_strand_id
1 'polypeptide(L)'
;MGKGTDKLYITHSEWSSSDAFSASVGARSSSSSAAAPFRRLPFNFCAASLQPFKNPVCTPSGTIFDVEVISAWLDKHPGQNPVDGEPLHKKDLIRLNFARNAARDSLGAGLSDGKGDLVDPVTYKVFTDNTHIVAIRHGTYANVFAYDTVDRMNFKAKMWRDLVDDEPFTRADIITLQDPQNAASRNLDQFKYLREGREAQLTKEQEAEREAGNINAGALGSMGDKVLRAKAAVEKARKARESGGDINRSSGALTKATTTTTMTAPPSSSAAAAAARKPMIQDNKKLAANSATYTTGRAAASFTSTGLTPETSGERALLSEEEYMLKPKRVKNKGYARMETNLGDLTLELHPEFAPRAVWNFVRLAQRGYYRGVKFHRNIPRFMIQGGDPSGTGKGGASIWGKYFNDEFEGPMTHNARGTVSMANKGKNTNSSQFFITYKPTPHLDRKHTIFATVIEGLDTLTKMEATPVDSSTNRPLNDIAIIDVVVFADPFEEFLKQKRETERQEEEAEERRRQGGTEDDRTTWTGKRLRSDGTVESDGSAVTVGKYLQAARAQNGAVEEEEPGAVVDDGWEEPVRKKVKSDGGFGNFDNW
;
A
#
# COMPACT_ATOMS: atom_id res chain seq x y z
N MET A 1 6.01 -25.00 -29.61
CA MET A 1 7.35 -25.31 -29.05
C MET A 1 7.96 -24.07 -28.42
N GLY A 2 9.10 -24.21 -27.74
CA GLY A 2 9.86 -23.11 -27.15
C GLY A 2 10.32 -22.06 -28.17
N LYS A 3 10.72 -20.87 -27.67
CA LYS A 3 11.13 -19.73 -28.51
C LYS A 3 12.36 -20.09 -29.37
N GLY A 4 12.12 -20.52 -30.61
CA GLY A 4 13.19 -20.94 -31.54
C GLY A 4 13.88 -22.25 -31.15
N THR A 5 13.30 -23.04 -30.24
CA THR A 5 13.87 -24.32 -29.77
C THR A 5 12.84 -25.44 -29.92
N ASP A 6 13.27 -26.62 -30.37
CA ASP A 6 12.39 -27.76 -30.67
C ASP A 6 11.89 -28.51 -29.41
N LYS A 7 11.75 -27.77 -28.30
CA LYS A 7 11.32 -28.27 -27.00
C LYS A 7 9.81 -28.08 -26.84
N LEU A 8 9.16 -29.06 -26.21
CA LEU A 8 7.73 -29.04 -25.89
C LEU A 8 7.39 -28.11 -24.71
N TYR A 9 8.39 -27.61 -23.97
CA TYR A 9 8.25 -26.71 -22.83
C TYR A 9 9.16 -25.48 -22.97
N ILE A 10 8.84 -24.42 -22.21
CA ILE A 10 9.64 -23.19 -22.08
C ILE A 10 10.24 -23.16 -20.68
N THR A 11 11.52 -22.81 -20.57
CA THR A 11 12.20 -22.64 -19.28
C THR A 11 11.98 -21.25 -18.69
N HIS A 12 12.11 -21.11 -17.36
CA HIS A 12 11.93 -19.83 -16.67
C HIS A 12 12.88 -18.73 -17.20
N SER A 13 14.10 -19.09 -17.61
CA SER A 13 15.08 -18.18 -18.22
C SER A 13 14.73 -17.76 -19.65
N GLU A 14 14.13 -18.63 -20.47
CA GLU A 14 13.58 -18.28 -21.79
C GLU A 14 12.33 -17.35 -21.67
N TRP A 15 11.63 -17.41 -20.53
CA TRP A 15 10.50 -16.53 -20.22
C TRP A 15 10.96 -15.18 -19.63
N SER A 16 11.99 -15.17 -18.77
CA SER A 16 12.52 -13.97 -18.10
C SER A 16 13.55 -13.18 -18.91
N SER A 17 13.85 -13.57 -20.15
CA SER A 17 14.73 -12.79 -21.04
C SER A 17 14.07 -11.48 -21.49
N SER A 18 14.87 -10.44 -21.72
CA SER A 18 14.41 -9.07 -22.00
C SER A 18 13.60 -8.89 -23.29
N ASP A 19 13.56 -9.90 -24.17
CA ASP A 19 12.77 -9.92 -25.42
C ASP A 19 11.30 -10.30 -25.16
N ALA A 20 10.72 -9.75 -24.09
CA ALA A 20 9.37 -10.05 -23.60
C ALA A 20 8.39 -8.90 -23.92
N PHE A 21 8.33 -8.49 -25.19
CA PHE A 21 7.30 -7.56 -25.68
C PHE A 21 6.16 -8.27 -26.42
N SER A 22 4.98 -7.65 -26.41
CA SER A 22 3.70 -8.27 -26.72
C SER A 22 3.60 -8.93 -28.11
N ALA A 23 2.98 -10.11 -28.15
CA ALA A 23 2.67 -10.87 -29.37
C ALA A 23 1.51 -10.24 -30.19
N SER A 24 1.60 -8.95 -30.50
CA SER A 24 0.52 -8.17 -31.11
C SER A 24 1.03 -7.05 -32.05
N VAL A 25 2.06 -7.32 -32.83
CA VAL A 25 2.54 -6.44 -33.93
C VAL A 25 2.68 -7.27 -35.21
N GLY A 26 2.08 -6.80 -36.31
CA GLY A 26 2.04 -7.52 -37.58
C GLY A 26 3.37 -7.48 -38.34
N ALA A 27 3.72 -8.58 -39.01
CA ALA A 27 5.00 -8.80 -39.70
C ALA A 27 5.18 -8.02 -41.03
N ARG A 28 4.88 -6.70 -41.03
CA ARG A 28 5.07 -5.79 -42.17
C ARG A 28 5.59 -4.38 -41.78
N SER A 29 6.22 -4.24 -40.61
CA SER A 29 7.06 -3.08 -40.31
C SER A 29 8.49 -3.37 -40.79
N SER A 30 9.00 -2.57 -41.73
CA SER A 30 10.39 -2.63 -42.16
C SER A 30 11.31 -1.94 -41.14
N SER A 31 12.54 -2.45 -41.00
CA SER A 31 13.51 -1.97 -40.02
C SER A 31 13.93 -0.52 -40.25
N SER A 32 13.48 0.39 -39.38
CA SER A 32 14.27 1.55 -38.97
C SER A 32 14.98 1.24 -37.64
N SER A 33 16.01 2.02 -37.30
CA SER A 33 16.91 1.76 -36.18
C SER A 33 16.18 1.53 -34.85
N ALA A 34 16.53 0.44 -34.15
CA ALA A 34 16.00 0.14 -32.82
C ALA A 34 16.30 1.29 -31.84
N ALA A 35 15.27 2.07 -31.49
CA ALA A 35 15.39 3.16 -30.53
C ALA A 35 15.64 2.60 -29.13
N ALA A 36 16.53 3.24 -28.37
CA ALA A 36 16.70 2.99 -26.95
C ALA A 36 15.38 3.30 -26.20
N PRO A 37 15.11 2.65 -25.05
CA PRO A 37 13.96 2.99 -24.22
C PRO A 37 14.07 4.44 -23.76
N PHE A 38 13.12 5.28 -24.19
CA PHE A 38 13.11 6.73 -24.01
C PHE A 38 13.35 7.14 -22.54
N ARG A 39 14.46 7.83 -22.27
CA ARG A 39 14.88 8.25 -20.93
C ARG A 39 14.80 9.76 -20.80
N ARG A 40 13.80 10.26 -20.08
CA ARG A 40 13.61 11.68 -19.83
C ARG A 40 14.33 12.11 -18.55
N LEU A 41 15.00 13.27 -18.59
CA LEU A 41 15.51 13.95 -17.40
C LEU A 41 14.35 14.63 -16.65
N PRO A 42 14.13 14.33 -15.34
CA PRO A 42 13.09 14.98 -14.55
C PRO A 42 13.26 16.51 -14.50
N PHE A 43 12.16 17.25 -14.28
CA PHE A 43 12.17 18.71 -14.43
C PHE A 43 13.11 19.43 -13.46
N ASN A 44 13.22 18.93 -12.23
CA ASN A 44 14.02 19.50 -11.13
C ASN A 44 15.52 19.16 -11.18
N PHE A 45 16.02 18.57 -12.29
CA PHE A 45 17.40 18.14 -12.45
C PHE A 45 18.19 19.02 -13.45
N CYS A 46 19.47 19.22 -13.16
CA CYS A 46 20.46 19.87 -14.02
C CYS A 46 20.88 18.93 -15.17
N ALA A 47 20.86 19.44 -16.41
CA ALA A 47 21.15 18.63 -17.60
C ALA A 47 22.64 18.27 -17.81
N ALA A 48 23.56 18.87 -17.05
CA ALA A 48 25.01 18.58 -17.11
C ALA A 48 25.52 17.67 -15.99
N SER A 49 24.88 17.66 -14.82
CA SER A 49 25.25 16.81 -13.67
C SER A 49 24.34 15.59 -13.48
N LEU A 50 23.15 15.59 -14.09
CA LEU A 50 22.11 14.57 -13.90
C LEU A 50 21.67 14.41 -12.43
N GLN A 51 21.71 15.51 -11.67
CA GLN A 51 21.30 15.60 -10.26
C GLN A 51 20.32 16.77 -10.05
N PRO A 52 19.58 16.81 -8.93
CA PRO A 52 18.76 17.96 -8.55
C PRO A 52 19.58 19.27 -8.53
N PHE A 53 19.00 20.37 -9.01
CA PHE A 53 19.67 21.68 -8.97
C PHE A 53 19.51 22.36 -7.60
N LYS A 54 20.57 23.06 -7.15
CA LYS A 54 20.52 24.01 -6.03
C LYS A 54 20.17 25.41 -6.55
N ASN A 55 20.89 25.86 -7.58
CA ASN A 55 20.89 27.21 -8.13
C ASN A 55 20.57 27.17 -9.65
N PRO A 56 19.29 27.10 -10.05
CA PRO A 56 18.92 26.90 -11.45
C PRO A 56 19.14 28.13 -12.34
N VAL A 57 19.74 27.89 -13.50
CA VAL A 57 19.79 28.80 -14.65
C VAL A 57 19.28 28.08 -15.90
N CYS A 58 18.70 28.81 -16.84
CA CYS A 58 18.37 28.30 -18.17
C CYS A 58 19.17 28.99 -19.28
N THR A 59 19.28 28.30 -20.41
CA THR A 59 19.58 28.90 -21.72
C THR A 59 18.32 29.53 -22.31
N PRO A 60 18.44 30.40 -23.34
CA PRO A 60 17.29 30.86 -24.12
C PRO A 60 16.48 29.73 -24.80
N SER A 61 17.11 28.56 -25.02
CA SER A 61 16.48 27.33 -25.52
C SER A 61 15.70 26.53 -24.47
N GLY A 62 15.73 26.94 -23.19
CA GLY A 62 14.98 26.30 -22.10
C GLY A 62 15.72 25.17 -21.36
N THR A 63 16.95 24.85 -21.76
CA THR A 63 17.78 23.81 -21.11
C THR A 63 18.24 24.29 -19.73
N ILE A 64 17.93 23.52 -18.67
CA ILE A 64 18.21 23.88 -17.28
C ILE A 64 19.56 23.32 -16.82
N PHE A 65 20.36 24.17 -16.20
CA PHE A 65 21.63 23.83 -15.54
C PHE A 65 21.69 24.40 -14.12
N ASP A 66 22.63 23.91 -13.31
CA ASP A 66 23.06 24.60 -12.09
C ASP A 66 24.22 25.57 -12.41
N VAL A 67 24.20 26.77 -11.83
CA VAL A 67 25.23 27.82 -12.00
C VAL A 67 26.64 27.29 -11.78
N GLU A 68 26.86 26.46 -10.76
CA GLU A 68 28.18 25.97 -10.39
C GLU A 68 28.72 24.98 -11.44
N VAL A 69 27.84 24.11 -11.95
CA VAL A 69 28.20 23.09 -12.96
C VAL A 69 28.43 23.74 -14.33
N ILE A 70 27.54 24.63 -14.78
CA ILE A 70 27.67 25.25 -16.11
C ILE A 70 28.83 26.26 -16.19
N SER A 71 29.15 26.94 -15.08
CA SER A 71 30.33 27.81 -15.04
C SER A 71 31.62 27.01 -15.15
N ALA A 72 31.74 25.89 -14.40
CA ALA A 72 32.87 24.97 -14.50
C ALA A 72 32.96 24.28 -15.87
N TRP A 73 31.83 24.00 -16.54
CA TRP A 73 31.85 23.52 -17.92
C TRP A 73 32.40 24.59 -18.88
N LEU A 74 31.88 25.82 -18.81
CA LEU A 74 32.26 26.92 -19.71
C LEU A 74 33.70 27.41 -19.52
N ASP A 75 34.31 27.20 -18.35
CA ASP A 75 35.74 27.43 -18.12
C ASP A 75 36.64 26.33 -18.72
N LYS A 76 36.10 25.11 -18.90
CA LYS A 76 36.79 23.98 -19.57
C LYS A 76 36.56 23.97 -21.10
N HIS A 77 35.39 24.43 -21.55
CA HIS A 77 34.98 24.48 -22.97
C HIS A 77 34.36 25.86 -23.28
N PRO A 78 35.17 26.87 -23.61
CA PRO A 78 34.68 28.23 -23.82
C PRO A 78 33.75 28.30 -25.03
N GLY A 79 32.51 28.74 -24.80
CA GLY A 79 31.55 28.96 -25.88
C GLY A 79 30.84 27.69 -26.38
N GLN A 80 30.70 26.63 -25.59
CA GLN A 80 29.94 25.43 -26.00
C GLN A 80 28.97 24.95 -24.91
N ASN A 81 27.69 24.82 -25.26
CA ASN A 81 26.65 24.15 -24.49
C ASN A 81 26.97 22.62 -24.36
N PRO A 82 26.96 22.02 -23.15
CA PRO A 82 27.25 20.59 -22.96
C PRO A 82 26.21 19.65 -23.58
N VAL A 83 24.94 20.07 -23.65
CA VAL A 83 23.82 19.23 -24.11
C VAL A 83 23.73 19.24 -25.62
N ASP A 84 23.53 20.42 -26.20
CA ASP A 84 23.21 20.61 -27.62
C ASP A 84 24.45 20.88 -28.49
N GLY A 85 25.56 21.32 -27.88
CA GLY A 85 26.78 21.71 -28.57
C GLY A 85 26.79 23.13 -29.15
N GLU A 86 25.65 23.83 -29.09
CA GLU A 86 25.45 25.23 -29.53
C GLU A 86 26.37 26.24 -28.83
N PRO A 87 26.64 27.41 -29.45
CA PRO A 87 27.42 28.47 -28.82
C PRO A 87 26.67 29.08 -27.63
N LEU A 88 27.34 29.13 -26.47
CA LEU A 88 26.76 29.62 -25.22
C LEU A 88 27.82 30.37 -24.40
N HIS A 89 27.55 31.61 -24.00
CA HIS A 89 28.42 32.38 -23.12
C HIS A 89 27.78 32.57 -21.73
N LYS A 90 28.63 32.86 -20.72
CA LYS A 90 28.19 33.13 -19.34
C LYS A 90 27.22 34.32 -19.20
N LYS A 91 27.06 35.16 -20.23
CA LYS A 91 26.11 36.29 -20.29
C LYS A 91 24.70 35.88 -20.72
N ASP A 92 24.55 34.75 -21.38
CA ASP A 92 23.28 34.30 -22.00
C ASP A 92 22.48 33.38 -21.04
N LEU A 93 23.06 33.08 -19.87
CA LEU A 93 22.45 32.31 -18.79
C LEU A 93 21.48 33.18 -17.97
N ILE A 94 20.24 32.74 -17.88
CA ILE A 94 19.15 33.45 -17.20
C ILE A 94 18.85 32.72 -15.88
N ARG A 95 18.78 33.44 -14.76
CA ARG A 95 18.51 32.86 -13.43
C ARG A 95 17.03 32.52 -13.26
N LEU A 96 16.71 31.31 -12.80
CA LEU A 96 15.32 30.87 -12.61
C LEU A 96 14.85 31.04 -11.17
N ASN A 97 13.82 31.87 -10.98
CA ASN A 97 13.12 32.02 -9.71
C ASN A 97 11.97 31.01 -9.62
N PHE A 98 12.13 29.95 -8.81
CA PHE A 98 11.07 29.01 -8.47
C PHE A 98 10.48 29.33 -7.10
N ALA A 99 9.15 29.42 -7.00
CA ALA A 99 8.47 29.43 -5.72
C ALA A 99 8.44 28.02 -5.09
N ARG A 100 8.45 27.98 -3.75
CA ARG A 100 8.33 26.75 -2.95
C ARG A 100 7.22 26.90 -1.92
N ASN A 101 6.52 25.81 -1.61
CA ASN A 101 5.48 25.82 -0.57
C ASN A 101 6.11 25.85 0.83
N ALA A 102 5.59 26.70 1.72
CA ALA A 102 6.04 26.81 3.11
C ALA A 102 5.48 25.70 4.02
N ALA A 103 4.45 24.97 3.57
CA ALA A 103 3.94 23.80 4.29
C ALA A 103 4.88 22.59 4.11
N ARG A 104 5.18 21.89 5.21
CA ARG A 104 5.99 20.65 5.19
C ARG A 104 5.32 19.55 4.37
N ASP A 105 6.18 18.73 3.77
CA ASP A 105 5.90 17.61 2.85
C ASP A 105 4.56 16.90 3.10
N SER A 106 3.62 17.07 2.17
CA SER A 106 2.30 16.40 2.22
C SER A 106 2.31 14.98 1.63
N LEU A 107 3.37 14.63 0.89
CA LEU A 107 3.70 13.27 0.47
C LEU A 107 5.12 12.93 0.92
N GLY A 108 5.26 11.95 1.82
CA GLY A 108 6.56 11.42 2.27
C GLY A 108 7.27 10.54 1.23
N ALA A 109 7.45 11.05 0.02
CA ALA A 109 8.18 10.40 -1.07
C ALA A 109 9.53 11.11 -1.26
N GLY A 110 10.60 10.54 -0.71
CA GLY A 110 11.90 11.21 -0.57
C GLY A 110 12.59 11.53 -1.91
N LEU A 111 12.49 12.79 -2.36
CA LEU A 111 13.35 13.37 -3.40
C LEU A 111 13.46 14.92 -3.32
N SER A 112 13.23 15.52 -2.15
CA SER A 112 13.26 16.98 -1.93
C SER A 112 14.38 17.40 -0.98
N ASP A 113 14.90 18.62 -1.14
CA ASP A 113 16.03 19.17 -0.36
C ASP A 113 15.68 19.56 1.10
N GLY A 114 14.60 19.01 1.67
CA GLY A 114 14.02 19.47 2.94
C GLY A 114 13.44 20.89 2.91
N LYS A 115 13.28 21.48 1.71
CA LYS A 115 12.89 22.88 1.46
C LYS A 115 11.47 23.04 0.87
N GLY A 116 10.64 22.01 0.95
CA GLY A 116 9.28 21.99 0.39
C GLY A 116 9.20 21.87 -1.13
N ASP A 117 8.00 21.54 -1.61
CA ASP A 117 7.68 21.31 -3.02
C ASP A 117 7.78 22.58 -3.87
N LEU A 118 8.23 22.43 -5.13
CA LEU A 118 8.25 23.49 -6.14
C LEU A 118 6.82 23.73 -6.67
N VAL A 119 6.36 24.99 -6.63
CA VAL A 119 4.97 25.37 -6.97
C VAL A 119 4.91 26.57 -7.91
N ASP A 120 3.84 26.64 -8.70
CA ASP A 120 3.41 27.87 -9.37
C ASP A 120 3.03 28.94 -8.32
N PRO A 121 3.60 30.16 -8.37
CA PRO A 121 3.44 31.16 -7.30
C PRO A 121 2.03 31.74 -7.16
N VAL A 122 1.19 31.64 -8.20
CA VAL A 122 -0.14 32.29 -8.24
C VAL A 122 -1.24 31.29 -7.88
N THR A 123 -1.10 30.05 -8.33
CA THR A 123 -2.09 28.98 -8.13
C THR A 123 -1.68 27.93 -7.10
N TYR A 124 -0.45 28.01 -6.57
CA TYR A 124 0.12 27.04 -5.61
C TYR A 124 0.12 25.59 -6.13
N LYS A 125 0.04 25.42 -7.45
CA LYS A 125 0.03 24.14 -8.13
C LYS A 125 1.44 23.55 -8.14
N VAL A 126 1.60 22.37 -7.52
CA VAL A 126 2.87 21.63 -7.51
C VAL A 126 3.31 21.28 -8.93
N PHE A 127 4.57 21.55 -9.24
CA PHE A 127 5.19 21.18 -10.51
C PHE A 127 5.53 19.68 -10.55
N THR A 128 5.39 19.06 -11.71
CA THR A 128 5.63 17.61 -11.93
C THR A 128 6.25 17.39 -13.30
N ASP A 129 6.74 16.18 -13.58
CA ASP A 129 7.23 15.83 -14.92
C ASP A 129 6.15 15.94 -16.03
N ASN A 130 4.87 16.06 -15.68
CA ASN A 130 3.77 16.22 -16.64
C ASN A 130 3.18 17.64 -16.70
N THR A 131 3.66 18.61 -15.90
CA THR A 131 3.27 20.03 -16.07
C THR A 131 4.00 20.67 -17.25
N HIS A 132 3.29 21.49 -18.04
CA HIS A 132 3.94 22.44 -18.95
C HIS A 132 4.44 23.62 -18.10
N ILE A 133 5.75 23.80 -18.02
CA ILE A 133 6.42 24.86 -17.26
C ILE A 133 7.06 25.87 -18.21
N VAL A 134 6.80 27.16 -17.97
CA VAL A 134 7.42 28.29 -18.66
C VAL A 134 8.08 29.23 -17.66
N ALA A 135 9.09 29.96 -18.11
CA ALA A 135 9.68 31.08 -17.40
C ALA A 135 9.44 32.37 -18.18
N ILE A 136 9.05 33.44 -17.49
CA ILE A 136 8.92 34.79 -18.06
C ILE A 136 10.22 35.54 -17.74
N ARG A 137 10.96 35.94 -18.79
CA ARG A 137 12.30 36.53 -18.69
C ARG A 137 12.26 38.04 -18.52
N HIS A 138 12.94 38.52 -17.47
CA HIS A 138 13.22 39.94 -17.22
C HIS A 138 14.73 40.16 -17.21
N GLY A 139 15.28 40.45 -18.40
CA GLY A 139 16.71 40.72 -18.59
C GLY A 139 17.60 39.51 -18.28
N THR A 140 18.05 39.41 -17.02
CA THR A 140 19.02 38.43 -16.48
C THR A 140 18.41 37.38 -15.54
N TYR A 141 17.14 37.53 -15.15
CA TYR A 141 16.37 36.56 -14.36
C TYR A 141 15.06 36.21 -15.06
N ALA A 142 14.38 35.17 -14.59
CA ALA A 142 13.06 34.78 -15.06
C ALA A 142 12.25 34.10 -13.96
N ASN A 143 10.97 34.46 -13.86
CA ASN A 143 10.03 33.88 -12.90
C ASN A 143 9.31 32.68 -13.52
N VAL A 144 9.16 31.60 -12.74
CA VAL A 144 8.68 30.30 -13.26
C VAL A 144 7.21 30.05 -12.92
N PHE A 145 6.43 29.71 -13.96
CA PHE A 145 4.98 29.52 -13.92
C PHE A 145 4.55 28.24 -14.63
N ALA A 146 3.34 27.76 -14.34
CA ALA A 146 2.68 26.80 -15.20
C ALA A 146 2.15 27.51 -16.47
N TYR A 147 2.28 26.91 -17.65
CA TYR A 147 1.75 27.51 -18.89
C TYR A 147 0.24 27.82 -18.81
N ASP A 148 -0.50 27.01 -18.06
CA ASP A 148 -1.94 27.14 -17.81
C ASP A 148 -2.31 28.38 -16.96
N THR A 149 -1.40 28.95 -16.18
CA THR A 149 -1.64 30.22 -15.45
C THR A 149 -1.38 31.41 -16.35
N VAL A 150 -0.25 31.41 -17.08
CA VAL A 150 0.09 32.45 -18.07
C VAL A 150 -0.94 32.54 -19.20
N ASP A 151 -1.40 31.40 -19.73
CA ASP A 151 -2.43 31.38 -20.78
C ASP A 151 -3.77 31.97 -20.31
N ARG A 152 -4.18 31.71 -19.06
CA ARG A 152 -5.42 32.24 -18.49
C ARG A 152 -5.30 33.71 -18.10
N MET A 153 -4.27 34.08 -17.36
CA MET A 153 -4.15 35.40 -16.72
C MET A 153 -3.44 36.44 -17.60
N ASN A 154 -2.59 36.01 -18.54
CA ASN A 154 -1.92 36.92 -19.48
C ASN A 154 -2.54 36.84 -20.87
N PHE A 155 -2.51 35.69 -21.54
CA PHE A 155 -2.91 35.62 -22.97
C PHE A 155 -4.40 35.87 -23.18
N LYS A 156 -5.27 35.15 -22.45
CA LYS A 156 -6.73 35.26 -22.58
C LYS A 156 -7.27 36.58 -22.04
N ALA A 157 -6.66 37.14 -20.98
CA ALA A 157 -6.99 38.47 -20.46
C ALA A 157 -6.36 39.62 -21.26
N LYS A 158 -5.40 39.33 -22.16
CA LYS A 158 -4.54 40.31 -22.88
C LYS A 158 -3.67 41.19 -21.96
N MET A 159 -3.36 40.72 -20.75
CA MET A 159 -2.57 41.41 -19.74
C MET A 159 -1.09 40.99 -19.83
N TRP A 160 -0.27 41.76 -20.52
CA TRP A 160 1.15 41.46 -20.75
C TRP A 160 2.05 42.01 -19.63
N ARG A 161 1.84 41.53 -18.40
CA ARG A 161 2.61 41.85 -17.18
C ARG A 161 2.86 40.60 -16.35
N ASP A 162 4.05 40.47 -15.77
CA ASP A 162 4.38 39.35 -14.89
C ASP A 162 3.39 39.29 -13.70
N LEU A 163 2.99 38.08 -13.32
CA LEU A 163 2.02 37.84 -12.24
C LEU A 163 2.62 37.94 -10.82
N VAL A 164 3.95 38.13 -10.71
CA VAL A 164 4.69 38.33 -9.46
C VAL A 164 5.26 39.75 -9.38
N ASP A 165 6.01 40.19 -10.40
CA ASP A 165 6.76 41.47 -10.37
C ASP A 165 6.08 42.62 -11.15
N ASP A 166 4.91 42.38 -11.78
CA ASP A 166 4.14 43.35 -12.60
C ASP A 166 4.91 43.92 -13.83
N GLU A 167 6.15 43.50 -14.09
CA GLU A 167 6.99 43.97 -15.21
C GLU A 167 6.38 43.59 -16.57
N PRO A 168 6.37 44.51 -17.57
CA PRO A 168 5.76 44.25 -18.87
C PRO A 168 6.67 43.38 -19.75
N PHE A 169 6.13 42.26 -20.25
CA PHE A 169 6.88 41.28 -21.06
C PHE A 169 6.25 41.04 -22.44
N THR A 170 7.04 40.55 -23.40
CA THR A 170 6.57 40.19 -24.74
C THR A 170 6.49 38.68 -24.93
N ARG A 171 5.85 38.23 -26.01
CA ARG A 171 5.80 36.80 -26.36
C ARG A 171 7.18 36.19 -26.67
N ALA A 172 8.21 36.99 -26.94
CA ALA A 172 9.58 36.52 -27.15
C ALA A 172 10.33 36.23 -25.83
N ASP A 173 9.83 36.74 -24.70
CA ASP A 173 10.45 36.61 -23.38
C ASP A 173 9.97 35.37 -22.61
N ILE A 174 9.16 34.52 -23.27
CA ILE A 174 8.55 33.33 -22.67
C ILE A 174 9.37 32.09 -23.07
N ILE A 175 10.07 31.51 -22.10
CA ILE A 175 10.97 30.37 -22.29
C ILE A 175 10.28 29.10 -21.79
N THR A 176 10.00 28.14 -22.67
CA THR A 176 9.47 26.83 -22.27
C THR A 176 10.57 25.95 -21.71
N LEU A 177 10.54 25.72 -20.39
CA LEU A 177 11.50 24.85 -19.68
C LEU A 177 11.15 23.35 -19.81
N GLN A 178 9.87 23.07 -20.03
CA GLN A 178 9.31 21.73 -20.06
C GLN A 178 7.94 21.75 -20.74
N ASP A 179 7.82 21.03 -21.85
CA ASP A 179 6.53 20.70 -22.47
C ASP A 179 6.26 19.19 -22.31
N PRO A 180 5.08 18.76 -21.81
CA PRO A 180 4.67 17.36 -21.83
C PRO A 180 4.33 16.85 -23.25
N GLN A 181 3.99 17.73 -24.20
CA GLN A 181 3.67 17.35 -25.58
C GLN A 181 4.96 17.17 -26.41
N ASN A 182 5.90 18.11 -26.32
CA ASN A 182 7.23 18.00 -26.92
C ASN A 182 8.29 17.50 -25.92
N ALA A 183 8.24 16.21 -25.57
CA ALA A 183 9.17 15.61 -24.60
C ALA A 183 10.63 15.45 -25.11
N ALA A 184 10.92 15.75 -26.39
CA ALA A 184 12.20 15.44 -27.02
C ALA A 184 13.40 16.15 -26.37
N SER A 185 13.26 17.44 -26.03
CA SER A 185 14.34 18.30 -25.51
C SER A 185 14.93 17.90 -24.16
N ARG A 186 14.31 16.93 -23.45
CA ARG A 186 14.82 16.39 -22.18
C ARG A 186 15.19 14.91 -22.27
N ASN A 187 15.38 14.35 -23.47
CA ASN A 187 15.82 12.96 -23.65
C ASN A 187 17.34 12.82 -23.45
N LEU A 188 17.76 12.01 -22.48
CA LEU A 188 19.17 11.74 -22.17
C LEU A 188 19.94 11.19 -23.38
N ASP A 189 19.29 10.43 -24.26
CA ASP A 189 19.93 9.84 -25.43
C ASP A 189 20.36 10.89 -26.48
N GLN A 190 19.85 12.13 -26.38
CA GLN A 190 20.25 13.25 -27.26
C GLN A 190 21.50 13.98 -26.74
N PHE A 191 21.79 13.92 -25.43
CA PHE A 191 22.82 14.73 -24.78
C PHE A 191 24.21 14.41 -25.33
N LYS A 192 24.87 15.42 -25.93
CA LYS A 192 26.15 15.26 -26.64
C LYS A 192 27.24 14.63 -25.77
N TYR A 193 27.41 15.07 -24.53
CA TYR A 193 28.45 14.54 -23.63
C TYR A 193 28.26 13.05 -23.29
N LEU A 194 27.00 12.58 -23.14
CA LEU A 194 26.69 11.16 -22.91
C LEU A 194 26.95 10.31 -24.15
N ARG A 195 26.63 10.83 -25.34
CA ARG A 195 26.93 10.18 -26.62
C ARG A 195 28.44 10.10 -26.91
N GLU A 196 29.21 11.08 -26.45
CA GLU A 196 30.68 11.08 -26.49
C GLU A 196 31.31 10.24 -25.36
N GLY A 197 30.52 9.64 -24.47
CA GLY A 197 31.01 8.75 -23.41
C GLY A 197 31.71 9.45 -22.24
N ARG A 198 31.50 10.76 -22.07
CA ARG A 198 32.05 11.55 -20.95
C ARG A 198 31.19 11.34 -19.69
N GLU A 199 31.81 11.31 -18.49
CA GLU A 199 31.03 11.33 -17.24
C GLU A 199 30.27 12.67 -17.09
N ALA A 200 29.13 12.64 -16.39
CA ALA A 200 28.40 13.84 -15.99
C ALA A 200 29.26 14.67 -15.03
N GLN A 201 29.14 16.00 -15.08
CA GLN A 201 29.99 16.86 -14.24
C GLN A 201 29.40 17.04 -12.83
N LEU A 202 30.18 16.68 -11.81
CA LEU A 202 29.87 16.94 -10.42
C LEU A 202 30.41 18.32 -9.99
N THR A 203 29.97 18.84 -8.84
CA THR A 203 30.62 20.01 -8.21
C THR A 203 31.85 19.58 -7.42
N LYS A 204 32.75 20.53 -7.11
CA LYS A 204 33.98 20.25 -6.33
C LYS A 204 33.71 19.67 -4.94
N GLU A 205 32.59 20.04 -4.33
CA GLU A 205 32.13 19.46 -3.05
C GLU A 205 31.86 17.96 -3.21
N GLN A 206 31.18 17.59 -4.29
CA GLN A 206 30.76 16.22 -4.58
C GLN A 206 31.89 15.34 -5.13
N GLU A 207 32.84 15.94 -5.86
CA GLU A 207 34.11 15.28 -6.21
C GLU A 207 34.86 14.90 -4.93
N ALA A 208 34.95 15.80 -3.95
CA ALA A 208 35.56 15.52 -2.64
C ALA A 208 34.76 14.49 -1.79
N GLU A 209 33.41 14.53 -1.80
CA GLU A 209 32.59 13.49 -1.14
C GLU A 209 32.78 12.10 -1.77
N ARG A 210 32.96 12.04 -3.10
CA ARG A 210 33.25 10.79 -3.85
C ARG A 210 34.65 10.25 -3.54
N GLU A 211 35.63 11.13 -3.30
CA GLU A 211 36.98 10.76 -2.85
C GLU A 211 37.07 10.40 -1.36
N ALA A 212 36.22 10.99 -0.51
CA ALA A 212 36.17 10.75 0.93
C ALA A 212 35.66 9.34 1.34
N GLY A 213 35.20 8.53 0.38
CA GLY A 213 35.02 7.08 0.51
C GLY A 213 33.91 6.60 1.46
N ASN A 214 33.11 7.49 2.04
CA ASN A 214 32.23 7.18 3.16
C ASN A 214 30.74 7.07 2.75
N ILE A 215 30.40 6.08 1.92
CA ILE A 215 29.03 5.87 1.39
C ILE A 215 28.40 4.59 1.94
N ASN A 216 27.30 4.75 2.67
CA ASN A 216 26.40 3.65 3.01
C ASN A 216 25.58 3.25 1.76
N ALA A 217 25.80 2.05 1.23
CA ALA A 217 25.39 1.64 -0.12
C ALA A 217 23.88 1.48 -0.35
N GLY A 218 23.02 1.83 0.62
CA GLY A 218 21.56 1.84 0.47
C GLY A 218 20.99 3.06 -0.25
N ALA A 219 21.75 4.16 -0.39
CA ALA A 219 21.25 5.43 -0.93
C ALA A 219 21.52 5.67 -2.43
N LEU A 220 22.19 4.73 -3.13
CA LEU A 220 22.51 4.87 -4.56
C LEU A 220 21.62 3.99 -5.43
N GLY A 221 20.88 4.60 -6.35
CA GLY A 221 19.81 3.96 -7.12
C GLY A 221 20.25 2.76 -7.98
N SER A 222 19.36 1.76 -8.08
CA SER A 222 19.55 0.42 -8.68
C SER A 222 19.83 0.38 -10.20
N MET A 223 20.29 1.47 -10.82
CA MET A 223 20.61 1.60 -12.24
C MET A 223 22.11 1.47 -12.54
N GLY A 224 23.00 2.08 -11.74
CA GLY A 224 24.44 2.11 -12.04
C GLY A 224 25.09 0.71 -12.05
N ASP A 225 24.88 -0.05 -10.97
CA ASP A 225 25.46 -1.39 -10.77
C ASP A 225 24.99 -2.39 -11.84
N LYS A 226 23.73 -2.29 -12.31
CA LYS A 226 23.21 -3.15 -13.39
C LYS A 226 23.93 -2.90 -14.73
N VAL A 227 24.26 -1.65 -15.03
CA VAL A 227 24.99 -1.29 -16.27
C VAL A 227 26.44 -1.77 -16.23
N LEU A 228 27.09 -1.69 -15.07
CA LEU A 228 28.45 -2.22 -14.86
C LEU A 228 28.51 -3.75 -15.03
N ARG A 229 27.62 -4.49 -14.36
CA ARG A 229 27.54 -5.96 -14.48
C ARG A 229 27.19 -6.40 -15.91
N ALA A 230 26.31 -5.69 -16.60
CA ALA A 230 25.96 -5.99 -18.00
C ALA A 230 27.16 -5.83 -18.96
N LYS A 231 27.96 -4.75 -18.81
CA LYS A 231 29.17 -4.56 -19.63
C LYS A 231 30.20 -5.69 -19.42
N ALA A 232 30.47 -6.05 -18.17
CA ALA A 232 31.41 -7.14 -17.84
C ALA A 232 30.96 -8.50 -18.41
N ALA A 233 29.66 -8.79 -18.40
CA ALA A 233 29.11 -10.03 -18.99
C ALA A 233 29.28 -10.08 -20.52
N VAL A 234 29.05 -8.96 -21.22
CA VAL A 234 29.21 -8.87 -22.68
C VAL A 234 30.67 -9.03 -23.10
N GLU A 235 31.61 -8.45 -22.37
CA GLU A 235 33.05 -8.60 -22.68
C GLU A 235 33.53 -10.04 -22.47
N LYS A 236 33.06 -10.72 -21.41
CA LYS A 236 33.31 -12.15 -21.18
C LYS A 236 32.73 -13.02 -22.31
N ALA A 237 31.52 -12.68 -22.80
CA ALA A 237 30.90 -13.38 -23.93
C ALA A 237 31.64 -13.14 -25.26
N ARG A 238 32.30 -11.99 -25.44
CA ARG A 238 33.13 -11.72 -26.63
C ARG A 238 34.39 -12.58 -26.63
N LYS A 239 35.11 -12.63 -25.50
CA LYS A 239 36.29 -13.50 -25.34
C LYS A 239 35.97 -14.99 -25.54
N ALA A 240 34.79 -15.45 -25.13
CA ALA A 240 34.33 -16.82 -25.36
C ALA A 240 33.98 -17.14 -26.84
N ARG A 241 33.79 -16.12 -27.70
CA ARG A 241 33.68 -16.29 -29.17
C ARG A 241 35.04 -16.17 -29.87
N GLU A 242 35.93 -15.34 -29.33
CA GLU A 242 37.31 -15.20 -29.80
C GLU A 242 38.13 -16.49 -29.62
N SER A 243 37.71 -17.42 -28.75
CA SER A 243 38.41 -18.68 -28.42
C SER A 243 38.05 -19.91 -29.26
N GLY A 244 37.23 -19.78 -30.32
CA GLY A 244 37.08 -20.76 -31.42
C GLY A 244 36.60 -22.19 -31.10
N GLY A 245 35.38 -22.55 -31.51
CA GLY A 245 34.87 -23.93 -31.41
C GLY A 245 33.73 -24.23 -32.39
N ASP A 246 34.07 -24.82 -33.53
CA ASP A 246 33.11 -25.26 -34.56
C ASP A 246 32.48 -26.64 -34.25
N ILE A 247 31.19 -26.78 -34.50
CA ILE A 247 30.52 -28.08 -34.71
C ILE A 247 29.55 -27.91 -35.89
N ASN A 248 29.60 -28.82 -36.87
CA ASN A 248 29.07 -28.59 -38.21
C ASN A 248 28.09 -29.70 -38.66
N ARG A 249 27.00 -29.30 -39.33
CA ARG A 249 26.08 -30.11 -40.18
C ARG A 249 25.54 -31.47 -39.67
N SER A 250 24.21 -31.58 -39.74
CA SER A 250 23.58 -32.67 -40.50
C SER A 250 22.37 -32.14 -41.30
N SER A 251 22.05 -32.77 -42.43
CA SER A 251 21.07 -32.28 -43.42
C SER A 251 19.82 -33.16 -43.52
N GLY A 252 18.66 -32.56 -43.79
CA GLY A 252 17.44 -33.28 -44.19
C GLY A 252 16.45 -32.35 -44.89
N ALA A 253 15.84 -32.79 -46.00
CA ALA A 253 14.96 -31.96 -46.83
C ALA A 253 13.78 -32.75 -47.41
N LEU A 254 12.59 -32.16 -47.34
CA LEU A 254 11.33 -32.49 -48.04
C LEU A 254 10.42 -31.25 -47.82
N THR A 255 9.89 -30.50 -48.80
CA THR A 255 8.90 -30.83 -49.85
C THR A 255 7.66 -31.55 -49.28
N LYS A 256 6.40 -31.20 -49.58
CA LYS A 256 5.80 -30.81 -50.88
C LYS A 256 4.32 -30.33 -50.72
N ALA A 257 3.84 -29.49 -51.65
CA ALA A 257 2.43 -29.10 -51.95
C ALA A 257 1.61 -28.35 -50.85
N THR A 258 0.70 -27.39 -51.10
CA THR A 258 0.01 -26.78 -52.29
C THR A 258 -1.46 -27.17 -52.49
N THR A 259 -2.36 -26.36 -51.91
CA THR A 259 -3.72 -25.94 -52.37
C THR A 259 -4.09 -24.71 -51.49
N THR A 260 -4.53 -23.50 -51.90
CA THR A 260 -5.27 -22.96 -53.06
C THR A 260 -6.69 -23.55 -53.22
N THR A 261 -7.80 -22.80 -53.26
CA THR A 261 -8.02 -21.33 -53.37
C THR A 261 -9.42 -20.91 -52.87
N THR A 262 -9.73 -19.59 -52.86
CA THR A 262 -11.06 -18.92 -52.85
C THR A 262 -11.99 -19.15 -51.63
N MET A 263 -12.53 -18.14 -50.93
CA MET A 263 -13.24 -16.90 -51.29
C MET A 263 -14.66 -17.09 -51.85
N THR A 264 -15.69 -16.86 -51.01
CA THR A 264 -17.00 -16.26 -51.36
C THR A 264 -17.82 -16.00 -50.10
N ALA A 265 -18.71 -15.00 -50.13
CA ALA A 265 -19.68 -14.64 -49.08
C ALA A 265 -20.65 -13.57 -49.63
N PRO A 266 -21.76 -13.23 -48.94
CA PRO A 266 -22.67 -14.02 -48.10
C PRO A 266 -24.05 -14.19 -48.81
N PRO A 267 -25.15 -14.63 -48.14
CA PRO A 267 -26.04 -13.65 -47.48
C PRO A 267 -26.74 -14.13 -46.18
N SER A 268 -27.57 -13.24 -45.63
CA SER A 268 -28.30 -13.28 -44.36
C SER A 268 -29.31 -14.42 -44.11
N SER A 269 -29.45 -14.87 -42.85
CA SER A 269 -30.73 -14.77 -42.09
C SER A 269 -30.65 -15.22 -40.61
N SER A 270 -31.54 -14.66 -39.79
CA SER A 270 -32.08 -15.09 -38.47
C SER A 270 -31.32 -16.08 -37.55
N ALA A 271 -30.83 -15.54 -36.42
CA ALA A 271 -31.08 -15.97 -35.03
C ALA A 271 -30.92 -17.45 -34.58
N ALA A 272 -29.83 -17.74 -33.84
CA ALA A 272 -29.79 -18.71 -32.73
C ALA A 272 -28.57 -18.47 -31.80
N ALA A 273 -28.59 -19.09 -30.61
CA ALA A 273 -27.45 -19.39 -29.72
C ALA A 273 -26.52 -18.22 -29.28
N ALA A 274 -26.96 -17.42 -28.30
CA ALA A 274 -26.09 -16.51 -27.55
C ALA A 274 -25.20 -17.24 -26.52
N ALA A 275 -24.21 -18.00 -27.00
CA ALA A 275 -23.28 -18.75 -26.14
C ALA A 275 -22.08 -17.89 -25.69
N ALA A 276 -21.95 -17.74 -24.36
CA ALA A 276 -20.75 -17.39 -23.59
C ALA A 276 -19.72 -16.37 -24.16
N ARG A 277 -19.72 -15.15 -23.60
CA ARG A 277 -18.47 -14.38 -23.39
C ARG A 277 -18.41 -13.86 -21.96
N LYS A 278 -17.73 -14.61 -21.08
CA LYS A 278 -17.24 -14.05 -19.80
C LYS A 278 -16.14 -13.02 -20.14
N PRO A 279 -16.14 -11.81 -19.55
CA PRO A 279 -15.02 -10.90 -19.74
C PRO A 279 -13.79 -11.46 -19.01
N MET A 280 -12.65 -11.55 -19.71
CA MET A 280 -11.35 -11.79 -19.06
C MET A 280 -10.91 -10.52 -18.34
N ILE A 281 -11.31 -10.39 -17.08
CA ILE A 281 -10.73 -9.44 -16.14
C ILE A 281 -9.97 -10.24 -15.09
N GLN A 282 -8.65 -10.30 -15.32
CA GLN A 282 -7.54 -10.41 -14.35
C GLN A 282 -7.55 -11.55 -13.32
N ASP A 283 -6.36 -12.09 -13.10
CA ASP A 283 -6.08 -13.24 -12.23
C ASP A 283 -6.47 -13.03 -10.76
N ASN A 284 -6.56 -14.14 -10.02
CA ASN A 284 -6.92 -14.20 -8.60
C ASN A 284 -5.88 -13.56 -7.65
N LYS A 285 -5.63 -12.25 -7.78
CA LYS A 285 -5.05 -11.44 -6.69
C LYS A 285 -6.06 -11.48 -5.54
N LYS A 286 -5.79 -12.32 -4.53
CA LYS A 286 -6.65 -12.44 -3.34
C LYS A 286 -6.95 -11.04 -2.81
N LEU A 287 -8.24 -10.71 -2.68
CA LEU A 287 -8.66 -9.41 -2.13
C LEU A 287 -8.08 -9.26 -0.73
N ALA A 288 -7.39 -8.14 -0.47
CA ALA A 288 -6.85 -7.84 0.85
C ALA A 288 -7.95 -7.90 1.91
N ALA A 289 -7.63 -8.45 3.09
CA ALA A 289 -8.63 -8.73 4.12
C ALA A 289 -9.39 -7.46 4.57
N ASN A 290 -8.73 -6.29 4.52
CA ASN A 290 -9.24 -4.96 4.80
C ASN A 290 -9.84 -4.23 3.58
N SER A 291 -10.18 -4.94 2.50
CA SER A 291 -10.84 -4.33 1.33
C SER A 291 -12.26 -3.84 1.64
N ALA A 292 -12.56 -2.62 1.18
CA ALA A 292 -13.87 -1.98 1.31
C ALA A 292 -14.89 -2.56 0.33
N THR A 293 -16.18 -2.33 0.61
CA THR A 293 -17.25 -2.65 -0.34
C THR A 293 -17.15 -1.79 -1.61
N TYR A 294 -16.75 -0.53 -1.47
CA TYR A 294 -16.56 0.45 -2.56
C TYR A 294 -15.13 0.43 -3.15
N THR A 295 -15.00 0.94 -4.38
CA THR A 295 -13.70 1.10 -5.05
C THR A 295 -12.99 2.39 -4.62
N THR A 296 -11.67 2.46 -4.83
CA THR A 296 -10.87 3.67 -4.56
C THR A 296 -11.29 4.92 -5.36
N GLY A 297 -12.23 4.78 -6.30
CA GLY A 297 -12.62 5.85 -7.23
C GLY A 297 -11.57 6.20 -8.29
N ARG A 298 -10.31 5.76 -8.15
CA ARG A 298 -9.18 6.20 -8.99
C ARG A 298 -9.40 5.95 -10.48
N ALA A 299 -9.90 4.77 -10.86
CA ALA A 299 -10.27 4.46 -12.24
C ALA A 299 -11.30 5.45 -12.80
N ALA A 300 -12.42 5.67 -12.10
CA ALA A 300 -13.46 6.61 -12.52
C ALA A 300 -12.96 8.07 -12.54
N ALA A 301 -12.15 8.48 -11.55
CA ALA A 301 -11.56 9.81 -11.49
C ALA A 301 -10.53 10.04 -12.60
N SER A 302 -9.79 9.01 -13.02
CA SER A 302 -8.87 9.09 -14.17
C SER A 302 -9.59 9.09 -15.53
N PHE A 303 -10.81 8.54 -15.59
CA PHE A 303 -11.66 8.64 -16.77
C PHE A 303 -12.31 10.03 -16.91
N THR A 304 -12.59 10.71 -15.79
CA THR A 304 -13.22 12.05 -15.79
C THR A 304 -12.25 13.22 -15.65
N SER A 305 -10.99 12.99 -15.24
CA SER A 305 -9.97 14.02 -15.05
C SER A 305 -8.73 13.78 -15.89
N THR A 306 -8.42 14.73 -16.76
CA THR A 306 -7.19 14.75 -17.58
C THR A 306 -5.90 14.95 -16.78
N GLY A 307 -6.00 15.20 -15.48
CA GLY A 307 -4.85 15.35 -14.56
C GLY A 307 -4.47 14.10 -13.77
N LEU A 308 -5.17 12.97 -13.97
CA LEU A 308 -4.90 11.69 -13.31
C LEU A 308 -4.37 10.66 -14.31
N THR A 309 -3.48 9.76 -13.85
CA THR A 309 -3.03 8.61 -14.67
C THR A 309 -4.21 7.70 -14.98
N PRO A 310 -4.40 7.24 -16.23
CA PRO A 310 -5.53 6.39 -16.61
C PRO A 310 -5.43 5.00 -15.95
N GLU A 311 -6.10 4.84 -14.80
CA GLU A 311 -6.15 3.60 -14.04
C GLU A 311 -7.26 2.69 -14.58
N THR A 312 -6.88 1.49 -15.04
CA THR A 312 -7.83 0.50 -15.58
C THR A 312 -8.32 -0.50 -14.55
N SER A 313 -7.68 -0.58 -13.38
CA SER A 313 -8.02 -1.50 -12.29
C SER A 313 -9.03 -0.88 -11.33
N GLY A 314 -10.18 -1.54 -11.16
CA GLY A 314 -11.20 -1.17 -10.17
C GLY A 314 -10.83 -1.58 -8.75
N GLU A 315 -9.62 -1.24 -8.26
CA GLU A 315 -9.17 -1.68 -6.94
C GLU A 315 -10.11 -1.17 -5.82
N ARG A 316 -10.48 -2.09 -4.92
CA ARG A 316 -11.29 -1.82 -3.73
C ARG A 316 -10.49 -0.92 -2.79
N ALA A 317 -11.13 0.06 -2.15
CA ALA A 317 -10.41 0.90 -1.20
C ALA A 317 -9.87 0.05 -0.05
N LEU A 318 -8.63 0.27 0.38
CA LEU A 318 -8.15 -0.27 1.65
C LEU A 318 -8.79 0.54 2.77
N LEU A 319 -9.47 -0.15 3.67
CA LEU A 319 -10.28 0.45 4.71
C LEU A 319 -9.43 0.61 5.97
N SER A 320 -9.57 1.74 6.67
CA SER A 320 -8.69 2.10 7.80
C SER A 320 -8.77 1.07 8.93
N GLU A 321 -7.69 0.88 9.69
CA GLU A 321 -7.64 -0.19 10.71
C GLU A 321 -8.75 -0.06 11.78
N GLU A 322 -9.02 1.16 12.26
CA GLU A 322 -10.15 1.45 13.14
C GLU A 322 -11.47 1.05 12.48
N GLU A 323 -11.79 1.60 11.30
CA GLU A 323 -13.05 1.34 10.60
C GLU A 323 -13.20 -0.13 10.17
N TYR A 324 -12.09 -0.86 10.03
CA TYR A 324 -12.03 -2.26 9.66
C TYR A 324 -12.30 -3.18 10.86
N MET A 325 -11.72 -2.86 12.03
CA MET A 325 -12.07 -3.48 13.30
C MET A 325 -13.55 -3.22 13.64
N LEU A 326 -13.99 -1.97 13.51
CA LEU A 326 -15.30 -1.48 13.94
C LEU A 326 -16.46 -1.84 12.99
N LYS A 327 -16.34 -2.95 12.26
CA LYS A 327 -17.45 -3.57 11.54
C LYS A 327 -18.15 -4.62 12.43
N PRO A 328 -19.49 -4.66 12.45
CA PRO A 328 -20.23 -5.69 13.19
C PRO A 328 -19.77 -7.12 12.86
N LYS A 329 -19.93 -8.01 13.83
CA LYS A 329 -19.69 -9.47 13.76
C LYS A 329 -18.22 -9.90 13.56
N ARG A 330 -17.27 -8.95 13.62
CA ARG A 330 -15.83 -9.24 13.54
C ARG A 330 -15.20 -9.56 14.90
N VAL A 331 -15.40 -8.69 15.89
CA VAL A 331 -14.97 -8.93 17.27
C VAL A 331 -16.09 -9.68 17.98
N LYS A 332 -15.85 -10.96 18.27
CA LYS A 332 -16.82 -11.85 18.93
C LYS A 332 -16.58 -12.03 20.43
N ASN A 333 -15.38 -11.67 20.89
CA ASN A 333 -15.02 -11.75 22.31
C ASN A 333 -15.81 -10.68 23.07
N LYS A 334 -16.40 -11.06 24.20
CA LYS A 334 -17.19 -10.16 25.05
C LYS A 334 -16.26 -9.30 25.89
N GLY A 335 -16.60 -8.02 26.03
CA GLY A 335 -15.90 -7.13 26.96
C GLY A 335 -16.56 -7.16 28.34
N TYR A 336 -15.81 -6.79 29.37
CA TYR A 336 -16.32 -6.67 30.74
C TYR A 336 -15.81 -5.39 31.39
N ALA A 337 -16.70 -4.62 32.01
CA ALA A 337 -16.35 -3.39 32.72
C ALA A 337 -17.19 -3.24 34.01
N ARG A 338 -16.54 -2.86 35.12
CA ARG A 338 -17.20 -2.45 36.36
C ARG A 338 -17.35 -0.94 36.40
N MET A 339 -18.57 -0.47 36.60
CA MET A 339 -18.87 0.92 36.91
C MET A 339 -19.10 1.04 38.41
N GLU A 340 -18.20 1.73 39.09
CA GLU A 340 -18.25 1.95 40.53
C GLU A 340 -19.08 3.20 40.80
N THR A 341 -20.11 3.12 41.66
CA THR A 341 -21.00 4.26 41.94
C THR A 341 -21.21 4.47 43.43
N ASN A 342 -21.66 5.65 43.82
CA ASN A 342 -21.92 5.97 45.23
C ASN A 342 -23.04 5.15 45.91
N LEU A 343 -23.77 4.29 45.17
CA LEU A 343 -24.78 3.35 45.71
C LEU A 343 -24.33 1.87 45.67
N GLY A 344 -23.13 1.60 45.14
CA GLY A 344 -22.57 0.27 44.89
C GLY A 344 -22.05 0.11 43.46
N ASP A 345 -21.56 -1.09 43.16
CA ASP A 345 -20.99 -1.42 41.85
C ASP A 345 -22.03 -1.97 40.88
N LEU A 346 -21.71 -1.88 39.58
CA LEU A 346 -22.46 -2.45 38.46
C LEU A 346 -21.50 -3.11 37.46
N THR A 347 -21.63 -4.43 37.25
CA THR A 347 -20.81 -5.19 36.28
C THR A 347 -21.52 -5.23 34.93
N LEU A 348 -20.89 -4.68 33.90
CA LEU A 348 -21.40 -4.58 32.53
C LEU A 348 -20.70 -5.58 31.60
N GLU A 349 -21.50 -6.41 30.94
CA GLU A 349 -21.13 -7.19 29.76
C GLU A 349 -21.21 -6.28 28.52
N LEU A 350 -20.16 -6.26 27.71
CA LEU A 350 -20.09 -5.43 26.51
C LEU A 350 -20.17 -6.33 25.26
N HIS A 351 -21.01 -5.96 24.29
CA HIS A 351 -21.34 -6.77 23.10
C HIS A 351 -20.79 -6.15 21.79
N PRO A 352 -19.46 -6.19 21.56
CA PRO A 352 -18.84 -5.61 20.37
C PRO A 352 -19.24 -6.33 19.06
N GLU A 353 -19.84 -7.53 19.14
CA GLU A 353 -20.35 -8.23 17.96
C GLU A 353 -21.47 -7.44 17.25
N PHE A 354 -22.32 -6.75 18.01
CA PHE A 354 -23.49 -6.04 17.46
C PHE A 354 -23.30 -4.52 17.37
N ALA A 355 -22.58 -3.92 18.33
CA ALA A 355 -22.37 -2.48 18.42
C ALA A 355 -20.90 -2.11 18.68
N PRO A 356 -19.96 -2.47 17.76
CA PRO A 356 -18.54 -2.28 17.99
C PRO A 356 -18.14 -0.81 18.19
N ARG A 357 -18.75 0.15 17.47
CA ARG A 357 -18.42 1.56 17.62
C ARG A 357 -18.89 2.12 18.95
N ALA A 358 -20.07 1.70 19.42
CA ALA A 358 -20.56 2.07 20.74
C ALA A 358 -19.67 1.51 21.85
N VAL A 359 -19.29 0.22 21.80
CA VAL A 359 -18.43 -0.39 22.81
C VAL A 359 -17.02 0.23 22.80
N TRP A 360 -16.39 0.40 21.63
CA TRP A 360 -15.07 1.03 21.51
C TRP A 360 -15.07 2.47 22.06
N ASN A 361 -16.09 3.26 21.73
CA ASN A 361 -16.26 4.59 22.29
C ASN A 361 -16.43 4.57 23.83
N PHE A 362 -17.23 3.66 24.37
CA PHE A 362 -17.41 3.51 25.83
C PHE A 362 -16.11 3.11 26.53
N VAL A 363 -15.46 2.04 26.08
CA VAL A 363 -14.18 1.52 26.63
C VAL A 363 -13.09 2.60 26.57
N ARG A 364 -12.96 3.31 25.45
CA ARG A 364 -11.91 4.30 25.25
C ARG A 364 -12.20 5.64 25.95
N LEU A 365 -13.45 5.93 26.30
CA LEU A 365 -13.81 7.01 27.24
C LEU A 365 -13.53 6.61 28.69
N ALA A 366 -13.82 5.36 29.08
CA ALA A 366 -13.49 4.82 30.41
C ALA A 366 -11.96 4.81 30.67
N GLN A 367 -11.16 4.31 29.73
CA GLN A 367 -9.69 4.34 29.77
C GLN A 367 -9.10 5.77 29.89
N ARG A 368 -9.83 6.80 29.42
CA ARG A 368 -9.46 8.22 29.56
C ARG A 368 -9.94 8.85 30.88
N GLY A 369 -10.62 8.10 31.75
CA GLY A 369 -11.24 8.61 32.97
C GLY A 369 -12.43 9.55 32.72
N TYR A 370 -13.01 9.57 31.51
CA TYR A 370 -14.04 10.56 31.12
C TYR A 370 -15.34 10.45 31.93
N TYR A 371 -15.63 9.28 32.49
CA TYR A 371 -16.81 9.02 33.31
C TYR A 371 -16.58 9.24 34.83
N ARG A 372 -15.35 9.54 35.26
CA ARG A 372 -14.99 9.78 36.67
C ARG A 372 -15.68 11.04 37.20
N GLY A 373 -16.48 10.88 38.26
CA GLY A 373 -17.30 11.95 38.85
C GLY A 373 -18.56 12.33 38.06
N VAL A 374 -18.91 11.61 36.99
CA VAL A 374 -20.06 11.95 36.13
C VAL A 374 -21.39 11.55 36.81
N LYS A 375 -22.33 12.50 36.84
CA LYS A 375 -23.64 12.35 37.50
C LYS A 375 -24.70 11.78 36.55
N PHE A 376 -25.60 10.96 37.10
CA PHE A 376 -26.83 10.55 36.43
C PHE A 376 -27.86 11.69 36.49
N HIS A 377 -27.84 12.55 35.48
CA HIS A 377 -28.62 13.79 35.43
C HIS A 377 -30.12 13.59 35.19
N ARG A 378 -30.59 12.35 34.96
CA ARG A 378 -32.00 12.03 34.75
C ARG A 378 -32.29 10.60 35.20
N ASN A 379 -33.28 10.44 36.07
CA ASN A 379 -33.75 9.16 36.59
C ASN A 379 -35.28 9.10 36.44
N ILE A 380 -35.81 8.09 35.76
CA ILE A 380 -37.26 7.86 35.60
C ILE A 380 -37.58 6.46 36.12
N PRO A 381 -38.12 6.33 37.35
CA PRO A 381 -38.47 5.04 37.94
C PRO A 381 -39.38 4.20 37.04
N ARG A 382 -39.19 2.88 37.02
CA ARG A 382 -39.86 1.90 36.15
C ARG A 382 -39.63 2.08 34.65
N PHE A 383 -38.75 3.00 34.24
CA PHE A 383 -38.36 3.22 32.85
C PHE A 383 -36.84 3.09 32.64
N MET A 384 -36.06 4.14 32.93
CA MET A 384 -34.61 4.15 32.73
C MET A 384 -33.90 5.26 33.53
N ILE A 385 -32.57 5.13 33.66
CA ILE A 385 -31.66 6.13 34.21
C ILE A 385 -30.58 6.49 33.19
N GLN A 386 -30.31 7.79 33.00
CA GLN A 386 -29.46 8.35 31.94
C GLN A 386 -28.27 9.12 32.52
N GLY A 387 -27.08 8.88 31.96
CA GLY A 387 -25.79 9.43 32.40
C GLY A 387 -24.83 9.70 31.24
N GLY A 388 -23.53 9.77 31.54
CA GLY A 388 -22.48 9.95 30.52
C GLY A 388 -22.33 11.36 29.94
N ASP A 389 -22.91 12.38 30.58
CA ASP A 389 -22.69 13.81 30.27
C ASP A 389 -21.87 14.46 31.41
N PRO A 390 -20.58 14.78 31.21
CA PRO A 390 -19.74 15.37 32.25
C PRO A 390 -20.15 16.79 32.64
N SER A 391 -21.00 17.47 31.85
CA SER A 391 -21.56 18.77 32.24
C SER A 391 -22.72 18.66 33.23
N GLY A 392 -23.31 17.47 33.42
CA GLY A 392 -24.52 17.27 34.23
C GLY A 392 -25.76 18.00 33.72
N THR A 393 -25.71 18.62 32.52
CA THR A 393 -26.84 19.38 31.94
C THR A 393 -27.86 18.47 31.26
N GLY A 394 -27.43 17.31 30.77
CA GLY A 394 -28.18 16.41 29.89
C GLY A 394 -28.07 16.79 28.40
N LYS A 395 -27.40 17.89 28.07
CA LYS A 395 -27.22 18.36 26.69
C LYS A 395 -25.80 18.15 26.15
N GLY A 396 -24.81 17.99 27.03
CA GLY A 396 -23.39 17.82 26.69
C GLY A 396 -23.01 16.38 26.34
N GLY A 397 -21.71 16.07 26.46
CA GLY A 397 -21.12 14.80 26.06
C GLY A 397 -20.54 14.80 24.64
N ALA A 398 -19.43 14.09 24.44
CA ALA A 398 -18.71 13.99 23.17
C ALA A 398 -18.12 12.59 22.98
N SER A 399 -18.11 12.09 21.75
CA SER A 399 -17.45 10.81 21.42
C SER A 399 -15.92 10.97 21.43
N ILE A 400 -15.19 9.85 21.42
CA ILE A 400 -13.72 9.87 21.29
C ILE A 400 -13.21 10.55 20.00
N TRP A 401 -14.05 10.61 18.95
CA TRP A 401 -13.75 11.19 17.64
C TRP A 401 -14.13 12.69 17.55
N GLY A 402 -14.68 13.28 18.62
CA GLY A 402 -15.18 14.67 18.63
C GLY A 402 -16.40 14.94 17.74
N LYS A 403 -16.95 13.91 17.09
CA LYS A 403 -18.09 13.97 16.17
C LYS A 403 -19.13 12.91 16.55
N TYR A 404 -20.39 13.14 16.22
CA TYR A 404 -21.41 12.10 16.41
C TYR A 404 -21.12 10.86 15.56
N PHE A 405 -21.52 9.68 16.03
CA PHE A 405 -21.40 8.42 15.29
C PHE A 405 -22.75 7.75 15.03
N ASN A 406 -22.75 6.85 14.06
CA ASN A 406 -23.94 6.18 13.54
C ASN A 406 -24.64 5.32 14.60
N ASP A 407 -25.93 5.02 14.38
CA ASP A 407 -26.62 3.99 15.15
C ASP A 407 -26.25 2.59 14.65
N GLU A 408 -26.16 1.61 15.56
CA GLU A 408 -25.80 0.22 15.25
C GLU A 408 -26.96 -0.70 15.69
N PHE A 409 -27.76 -1.14 14.71
CA PHE A 409 -28.99 -1.93 14.95
C PHE A 409 -28.91 -3.38 14.39
N GLU A 410 -27.72 -3.84 13.99
CA GLU A 410 -27.54 -5.11 13.24
C GLU A 410 -27.43 -6.38 14.11
N GLY A 411 -28.13 -6.40 15.24
CA GLY A 411 -28.17 -7.52 16.19
C GLY A 411 -29.58 -8.06 16.47
N PRO A 412 -29.69 -9.24 17.11
CA PRO A 412 -30.95 -9.78 17.62
C PRO A 412 -31.39 -9.10 18.94
N MET A 413 -30.54 -8.24 19.50
CA MET A 413 -30.73 -7.64 20.82
C MET A 413 -31.86 -6.62 20.81
N THR A 414 -32.66 -6.63 21.87
CA THR A 414 -33.86 -5.81 22.06
C THR A 414 -33.96 -5.41 23.54
N HIS A 415 -34.67 -4.34 23.85
CA HIS A 415 -34.86 -3.83 25.21
C HIS A 415 -35.90 -4.68 25.97
N ASN A 416 -35.75 -6.01 25.95
CA ASN A 416 -36.68 -6.97 26.57
C ASN A 416 -36.27 -7.39 28.00
N ALA A 417 -35.23 -6.78 28.56
CA ALA A 417 -34.72 -7.06 29.91
C ALA A 417 -34.58 -5.77 30.76
N ARG A 418 -34.48 -5.96 32.08
CA ARG A 418 -33.93 -4.97 33.03
C ARG A 418 -32.40 -5.02 32.92
N GLY A 419 -31.73 -3.86 33.04
CA GLY A 419 -30.28 -3.78 32.92
C GLY A 419 -29.76 -3.75 31.46
N THR A 420 -30.61 -3.53 30.45
CA THR A 420 -30.13 -3.25 29.08
C THR A 420 -29.50 -1.86 29.04
N VAL A 421 -28.30 -1.74 28.47
CA VAL A 421 -27.54 -0.49 28.39
C VAL A 421 -27.42 -0.04 26.94
N SER A 422 -27.85 1.19 26.67
CA SER A 422 -28.03 1.73 25.32
C SER A 422 -27.55 3.17 25.19
N MET A 423 -27.11 3.56 24.00
CA MET A 423 -26.67 4.93 23.71
C MET A 423 -27.85 5.90 23.66
N ALA A 424 -27.71 7.05 24.32
CA ALA A 424 -28.64 8.16 24.20
C ALA A 424 -28.28 9.02 22.97
N ASN A 425 -29.28 9.30 22.12
CA ASN A 425 -29.16 10.09 20.91
C ASN A 425 -30.24 11.19 20.88
N LYS A 426 -30.08 12.14 19.95
CA LYS A 426 -30.99 13.29 19.71
C LYS A 426 -31.72 13.15 18.36
N GLY A 427 -31.68 11.95 17.76
CA GLY A 427 -32.05 11.65 16.39
C GLY A 427 -31.12 10.61 15.76
N LYS A 428 -31.43 10.16 14.54
CA LYS A 428 -30.65 9.13 13.83
C LYS A 428 -29.18 9.54 13.67
N ASN A 429 -28.26 8.62 13.94
CA ASN A 429 -26.80 8.79 13.83
C ASN A 429 -26.23 9.95 14.69
N THR A 430 -26.80 10.20 15.88
CA THR A 430 -26.34 11.26 16.81
C THR A 430 -25.76 10.74 18.13
N ASN A 431 -25.12 9.55 18.10
CA ASN A 431 -24.51 8.96 19.31
C ASN A 431 -23.27 9.72 19.77
N SER A 432 -23.07 9.82 21.09
CA SER A 432 -22.05 10.65 21.75
C SER A 432 -21.36 9.90 22.91
N SER A 433 -21.25 10.48 24.11
CA SER A 433 -20.83 9.78 25.34
C SER A 433 -21.99 9.36 26.24
N GLN A 434 -23.20 9.90 26.01
CA GLN A 434 -24.35 9.65 26.87
C GLN A 434 -24.94 8.25 26.66
N PHE A 435 -25.30 7.59 27.74
CA PHE A 435 -25.95 6.28 27.75
C PHE A 435 -27.06 6.21 28.81
N PHE A 436 -27.93 5.22 28.70
CA PHE A 436 -28.95 4.92 29.70
C PHE A 436 -29.05 3.43 30.00
N ILE A 437 -29.55 3.09 31.19
CA ILE A 437 -29.80 1.73 31.68
C ILE A 437 -31.31 1.55 31.90
N THR A 438 -31.91 0.48 31.40
CA THR A 438 -33.34 0.20 31.56
C THR A 438 -33.68 -0.43 32.92
N TYR A 439 -34.75 0.03 33.56
CA TYR A 439 -35.32 -0.62 34.75
C TYR A 439 -36.36 -1.70 34.40
N LYS A 440 -36.96 -1.61 33.21
CA LYS A 440 -38.05 -2.45 32.74
C LYS A 440 -37.86 -2.73 31.24
N PRO A 441 -38.43 -3.82 30.69
CA PRO A 441 -38.56 -3.99 29.24
C PRO A 441 -39.26 -2.80 28.56
N THR A 442 -38.64 -2.26 27.51
CA THR A 442 -39.03 -1.03 26.80
C THR A 442 -38.94 -1.19 25.26
N PRO A 443 -39.70 -2.12 24.65
CA PRO A 443 -39.60 -2.42 23.21
C PRO A 443 -39.89 -1.23 22.28
N HIS A 444 -40.51 -0.16 22.79
CA HIS A 444 -40.69 1.09 22.04
C HIS A 444 -39.37 1.86 21.78
N LEU A 445 -38.24 1.44 22.36
CA LEU A 445 -36.88 1.96 22.12
C LEU A 445 -36.09 1.11 21.10
N ASP A 446 -36.60 -0.06 20.71
CA ASP A 446 -35.94 -0.94 19.75
C ASP A 446 -35.77 -0.26 18.38
N ARG A 447 -34.59 -0.45 17.77
CA ARG A 447 -34.17 0.20 16.50
C ARG A 447 -34.24 1.74 16.52
N LYS A 448 -34.17 2.34 17.72
CA LYS A 448 -34.00 3.80 17.93
C LYS A 448 -32.72 4.11 18.71
N HIS A 449 -32.34 3.25 19.65
CA HIS A 449 -31.14 3.39 20.47
C HIS A 449 -30.23 2.17 20.28
N THR A 450 -28.93 2.42 20.08
CA THR A 450 -27.90 1.38 19.96
C THR A 450 -27.72 0.69 21.30
N ILE A 451 -28.14 -0.58 21.41
CA ILE A 451 -27.84 -1.44 22.57
C ILE A 451 -26.38 -1.90 22.43
N PHE A 452 -25.57 -1.71 23.47
CA PHE A 452 -24.14 -2.09 23.43
C PHE A 452 -23.67 -2.91 24.64
N ALA A 453 -24.44 -2.93 25.73
CA ALA A 453 -24.08 -3.62 26.95
C ALA A 453 -25.28 -4.13 27.76
N THR A 454 -25.04 -5.06 28.69
CA THR A 454 -26.02 -5.57 29.67
C THR A 454 -25.41 -5.65 31.07
N VAL A 455 -26.16 -5.22 32.08
CA VAL A 455 -25.81 -5.43 33.49
C VAL A 455 -25.95 -6.92 33.82
N ILE A 456 -24.86 -7.56 34.27
CA ILE A 456 -24.90 -8.92 34.83
C ILE A 456 -25.12 -8.84 36.35
N GLU A 457 -24.32 -8.02 37.03
CA GLU A 457 -24.25 -7.95 38.49
C GLU A 457 -24.47 -6.52 38.97
N GLY A 458 -24.91 -6.36 40.22
CA GLY A 458 -25.31 -5.06 40.76
C GLY A 458 -26.76 -4.67 40.44
N LEU A 459 -27.63 -5.63 40.10
CA LEU A 459 -29.07 -5.38 39.95
C LEU A 459 -29.71 -4.81 41.24
N ASP A 460 -29.12 -5.08 42.40
CA ASP A 460 -29.47 -4.43 43.67
C ASP A 460 -29.07 -2.95 43.70
N THR A 461 -27.87 -2.61 43.22
CA THR A 461 -27.42 -1.22 43.01
C THR A 461 -28.40 -0.49 42.08
N LEU A 462 -28.77 -1.11 40.95
CA LEU A 462 -29.75 -0.56 40.01
C LEU A 462 -31.12 -0.34 40.68
N THR A 463 -31.51 -1.21 41.61
CA THR A 463 -32.76 -1.08 42.37
C THR A 463 -32.69 0.02 43.44
N LYS A 464 -31.53 0.25 44.07
CA LYS A 464 -31.29 1.43 44.92
C LYS A 464 -31.35 2.73 44.11
N MET A 465 -30.77 2.76 42.91
CA MET A 465 -30.86 3.90 41.99
C MET A 465 -32.32 4.20 41.63
N GLU A 466 -33.11 3.18 41.29
CA GLU A 466 -34.55 3.33 40.98
C GLU A 466 -35.37 3.87 42.15
N ALA A 467 -34.99 3.52 43.39
CA ALA A 467 -35.65 3.96 44.61
C ALA A 467 -35.26 5.38 45.08
N THR A 468 -34.29 6.04 44.44
CA THR A 468 -33.94 7.44 44.81
C THR A 468 -35.10 8.39 44.49
N PRO A 469 -35.43 9.36 45.38
CA PRO A 469 -36.48 10.32 45.10
C PRO A 469 -36.02 11.31 44.02
N VAL A 470 -36.93 11.64 43.10
CA VAL A 470 -36.67 12.50 41.93
C VAL A 470 -37.53 13.75 41.97
N ASP A 471 -37.00 14.86 41.46
CA ASP A 471 -37.79 16.05 41.16
C ASP A 471 -38.79 15.76 40.03
N SER A 472 -40.07 16.02 40.31
CA SER A 472 -41.19 15.83 39.38
C SER A 472 -41.09 16.69 38.11
N SER A 473 -40.44 17.87 38.18
CA SER A 473 -40.36 18.80 37.05
C SER A 473 -39.23 18.47 36.08
N THR A 474 -38.02 18.17 36.57
CA THR A 474 -36.81 17.96 35.76
C THR A 474 -36.42 16.49 35.62
N ASN A 475 -37.05 15.57 36.39
CA ASN A 475 -36.67 14.15 36.50
C ASN A 475 -35.21 13.96 36.95
N ARG A 476 -34.66 14.92 37.69
CA ARG A 476 -33.33 14.85 38.33
C ARG A 476 -33.45 14.13 39.68
N PRO A 477 -32.55 13.21 40.04
CA PRO A 477 -32.54 12.66 41.40
C PRO A 477 -32.17 13.76 42.41
N LEU A 478 -32.84 13.77 43.57
CA LEU A 478 -32.59 14.73 44.65
C LEU A 478 -31.28 14.44 45.39
N ASN A 479 -30.95 13.15 45.54
CA ASN A 479 -29.64 12.69 45.97
C ASN A 479 -28.81 12.42 44.71
N ASP A 480 -27.72 13.18 44.51
CA ASP A 480 -26.82 12.99 43.36
C ASP A 480 -26.29 11.55 43.30
N ILE A 481 -26.63 10.83 42.23
CA ILE A 481 -26.01 9.55 41.90
C ILE A 481 -24.84 9.82 40.96
N ALA A 482 -23.64 9.40 41.35
CA ALA A 482 -22.40 9.68 40.62
C ALA A 482 -21.60 8.39 40.37
N ILE A 483 -21.02 8.32 39.17
CA ILE A 483 -19.99 7.35 38.81
C ILE A 483 -18.70 7.80 39.48
N ILE A 484 -18.12 6.93 40.31
CA ILE A 484 -16.82 7.14 40.94
C ILE A 484 -15.75 6.86 39.90
N ASP A 485 -15.73 5.66 39.31
CA ASP A 485 -14.83 5.30 38.22
C ASP A 485 -15.42 4.21 37.31
N VAL A 486 -14.77 3.94 36.18
CA VAL A 486 -15.14 2.84 35.26
C VAL A 486 -13.91 2.00 34.93
N VAL A 487 -13.80 0.83 35.55
CA VAL A 487 -12.69 -0.11 35.38
C VAL A 487 -13.05 -1.12 34.30
N VAL A 488 -12.27 -1.18 33.21
CA VAL A 488 -12.43 -2.20 32.17
C VAL A 488 -11.59 -3.42 32.56
N PHE A 489 -12.22 -4.56 32.81
CA PHE A 489 -11.54 -5.82 33.16
C PHE A 489 -11.07 -6.59 31.94
N ALA A 490 -11.84 -6.54 30.85
CA ALA A 490 -11.51 -7.20 29.59
C ALA A 490 -11.85 -6.26 28.43
N ASP A 491 -10.81 -5.76 27.75
CA ASP A 491 -10.94 -5.03 26.49
C ASP A 491 -10.89 -6.04 25.32
N PRO A 492 -12.02 -6.30 24.63
CA PRO A 492 -12.09 -7.30 23.57
C PRO A 492 -11.36 -6.83 22.28
N PHE A 493 -11.01 -5.54 22.19
CA PHE A 493 -10.30 -4.97 21.06
C PHE A 493 -8.78 -5.01 21.25
N GLU A 494 -8.27 -4.88 22.48
CA GLU A 494 -6.83 -5.05 22.74
C GLU A 494 -6.38 -6.49 22.44
N GLU A 495 -7.17 -7.48 22.83
CA GLU A 495 -6.91 -8.88 22.48
C GLU A 495 -6.89 -9.08 20.95
N PHE A 496 -7.86 -8.51 20.23
CA PHE A 496 -7.91 -8.55 18.76
C PHE A 496 -6.71 -7.84 18.11
N LEU A 497 -6.27 -6.69 18.64
CA LEU A 497 -5.06 -5.99 18.18
C LEU A 497 -3.78 -6.78 18.47
N LYS A 498 -3.73 -7.55 19.56
CA LYS A 498 -2.61 -8.44 19.86
C LYS A 498 -2.58 -9.61 18.87
N GLN A 499 -3.71 -10.32 18.69
CA GLN A 499 -3.85 -11.41 17.72
C GLN A 499 -3.58 -10.97 16.28
N LYS A 500 -4.00 -9.76 15.88
CA LYS A 500 -3.70 -9.20 14.56
C LYS A 500 -2.20 -8.96 14.37
N ARG A 501 -1.54 -8.24 15.28
CA ARG A 501 -0.09 -7.98 15.21
C ARG A 501 0.74 -9.27 15.25
N GLU A 502 0.28 -10.27 16.00
CA GLU A 502 0.94 -11.58 16.06
C GLU A 502 0.78 -12.37 14.76
N THR A 503 -0.40 -12.34 14.11
CA THR A 503 -0.60 -12.87 12.76
C THR A 503 0.28 -12.14 11.73
N GLU A 504 0.30 -10.80 11.75
CA GLU A 504 1.10 -9.99 10.81
C GLU A 504 2.61 -10.28 10.96
N ARG A 505 3.12 -10.38 12.21
CA ARG A 505 4.52 -10.79 12.45
C ARG A 505 4.81 -12.22 11.97
N GLN A 506 3.86 -13.16 12.13
CA GLN A 506 4.01 -14.52 11.61
C GLN A 506 3.98 -14.58 10.07
N GLU A 507 3.21 -13.71 9.41
CA GLU A 507 3.21 -13.59 7.94
C GLU A 507 4.53 -12.97 7.44
N GLU A 508 5.07 -11.95 8.12
CA GLU A 508 6.41 -11.38 7.85
C GLU A 508 7.52 -12.42 8.06
N GLU A 509 7.55 -13.10 9.21
CA GLU A 509 8.48 -14.20 9.50
C GLU A 509 8.41 -15.34 8.47
N ALA A 510 7.21 -15.62 7.93
CA ALA A 510 7.00 -16.64 6.91
C ALA A 510 7.42 -16.16 5.50
N GLU A 511 7.21 -14.89 5.16
CA GLU A 511 7.69 -14.32 3.90
C GLU A 511 9.22 -14.19 3.88
N GLU A 512 9.85 -13.78 4.99
CA GLU A 512 11.30 -13.81 5.12
C GLU A 512 11.85 -15.24 5.00
N ARG A 513 11.25 -16.22 5.66
CA ARG A 513 11.64 -17.64 5.56
C ARG A 513 11.51 -18.18 4.14
N ARG A 514 10.46 -17.80 3.42
CA ARG A 514 10.30 -18.09 1.98
C ARG A 514 11.39 -17.42 1.14
N ARG A 515 11.67 -16.14 1.39
CA ARG A 515 12.71 -15.35 0.70
C ARG A 515 14.13 -15.85 0.97
N GLN A 516 14.37 -16.48 2.12
CA GLN A 516 15.63 -17.15 2.49
C GLN A 516 15.71 -18.62 1.99
N GLY A 517 14.79 -19.05 1.10
CA GLY A 517 14.87 -20.34 0.43
C GLY A 517 14.13 -21.49 1.13
N GLY A 518 13.05 -21.17 1.84
CA GLY A 518 12.06 -22.14 2.34
C GLY A 518 12.50 -22.97 3.54
N THR A 519 11.55 -23.77 4.03
CA THR A 519 11.73 -24.80 5.05
C THR A 519 12.47 -26.01 4.46
N GLU A 520 13.01 -26.93 5.27
CA GLU A 520 13.66 -28.15 4.72
C GLU A 520 12.69 -29.01 3.88
N ASP A 521 11.40 -28.99 4.22
CA ASP A 521 10.34 -29.63 3.45
C ASP A 521 10.14 -28.98 2.07
N ASP A 522 10.22 -27.64 1.96
CA ASP A 522 10.15 -26.93 0.67
C ASP A 522 11.36 -27.25 -0.24
N ARG A 523 12.48 -27.69 0.34
CA ARG A 523 13.67 -28.17 -0.38
C ARG A 523 13.57 -29.64 -0.77
N THR A 524 12.52 -30.35 -0.34
CA THR A 524 12.31 -31.76 -0.65
C THR A 524 11.33 -31.89 -1.81
N THR A 525 11.77 -32.47 -2.92
CA THR A 525 10.88 -32.73 -4.07
C THR A 525 9.76 -33.69 -3.71
N TRP A 526 8.68 -33.71 -4.49
CA TRP A 526 7.63 -34.75 -4.44
C TRP A 526 8.17 -36.20 -4.56
N THR A 527 9.41 -36.36 -5.03
CA THR A 527 10.14 -37.63 -5.13
C THR A 527 11.09 -37.90 -3.95
N GLY A 528 10.99 -37.13 -2.86
CA GLY A 528 11.76 -37.32 -1.62
C GLY A 528 13.23 -36.92 -1.69
N LYS A 529 13.65 -36.12 -2.69
CA LYS A 529 15.05 -35.69 -2.85
C LYS A 529 15.25 -34.26 -2.41
N ARG A 530 16.33 -34.03 -1.65
CA ARG A 530 16.72 -32.70 -1.15
C ARG A 530 17.41 -31.88 -2.25
N LEU A 531 17.07 -30.60 -2.35
CA LEU A 531 17.81 -29.60 -3.13
C LEU A 531 18.80 -28.86 -2.22
N ARG A 532 20.03 -28.67 -2.72
CA ARG A 532 20.99 -27.73 -2.13
C ARG A 532 20.61 -26.30 -2.47
N SER A 533 21.20 -25.34 -1.75
CA SER A 533 21.04 -23.89 -1.98
C SER A 533 21.44 -23.43 -3.39
N ASP A 534 22.25 -24.23 -4.10
CA ASP A 534 22.67 -24.03 -5.49
C ASP A 534 21.66 -24.57 -6.53
N GLY A 535 20.48 -25.04 -6.09
CA GLY A 535 19.46 -25.65 -6.96
C GLY A 535 19.81 -27.05 -7.48
N THR A 536 21.02 -27.53 -7.19
CA THR A 536 21.46 -28.91 -7.47
C THR A 536 20.78 -29.89 -6.52
N VAL A 537 20.24 -30.98 -7.08
CA VAL A 537 19.66 -32.08 -6.30
C VAL A 537 20.77 -32.88 -5.64
N GLU A 538 20.59 -33.26 -4.37
CA GLU A 538 21.45 -34.23 -3.71
C GLU A 538 21.24 -35.62 -4.33
N SER A 539 22.05 -35.95 -5.32
CA SER A 539 22.33 -37.35 -5.69
C SER A 539 23.26 -37.95 -4.65
N ASP A 540 22.76 -38.18 -3.44
CA ASP A 540 23.50 -38.99 -2.48
C ASP A 540 23.76 -40.37 -3.08
N GLY A 541 25.01 -40.85 -2.97
CA GLY A 541 25.54 -41.93 -3.81
C GLY A 541 25.00 -43.32 -3.49
N SER A 542 24.06 -43.44 -2.55
CA SER A 542 23.43 -44.69 -2.17
C SER A 542 22.27 -45.02 -3.11
N ALA A 543 22.43 -46.09 -3.91
CA ALA A 543 21.32 -46.64 -4.67
C ALA A 543 20.23 -47.11 -3.68
N VAL A 544 19.07 -46.45 -3.68
CA VAL A 544 17.92 -46.83 -2.86
C VAL A 544 17.26 -48.07 -3.47
N THR A 545 17.88 -49.22 -3.25
CA THR A 545 17.34 -50.53 -3.62
C THR A 545 16.01 -50.74 -2.89
N VAL A 546 14.97 -51.11 -3.65
CA VAL A 546 13.63 -51.38 -3.12
C VAL A 546 13.68 -52.64 -2.26
N GLY A 547 13.90 -52.47 -0.95
CA GLY A 547 14.06 -53.57 0.00
C GLY A 547 14.18 -53.19 1.47
N LYS A 548 14.56 -51.95 1.81
CA LYS A 548 14.79 -51.53 3.22
C LYS A 548 13.54 -51.66 4.12
N TYR A 549 12.34 -51.55 3.54
CA TYR A 549 11.08 -51.77 4.25
C TYR A 549 10.78 -53.23 4.61
N LEU A 550 11.43 -54.23 3.97
CA LEU A 550 11.30 -55.64 4.37
C LEU A 550 12.19 -56.03 5.55
N GLN A 551 13.31 -55.33 5.78
CA GLN A 551 14.19 -55.62 6.92
C GLN A 551 13.70 -55.01 8.23
N ALA A 552 13.05 -53.84 8.20
CA ALA A 552 12.42 -53.24 9.38
C ALA A 552 11.36 -54.16 10.02
N ALA A 553 10.64 -54.94 9.22
CA ALA A 553 9.65 -55.91 9.68
C ALA A 553 10.24 -57.25 10.19
N ARG A 554 11.56 -57.45 10.11
CA ARG A 554 12.23 -58.71 10.49
C ARG A 554 13.14 -58.59 11.72
N ALA A 555 13.21 -57.41 12.33
CA ALA A 555 13.95 -57.15 13.57
C ALA A 555 13.10 -57.30 14.85
N GLN A 556 11.81 -57.62 14.74
CA GLN A 556 10.94 -57.97 15.86
C GLN A 556 10.77 -59.49 15.96
N ASN A 557 11.79 -60.20 16.48
CA ASN A 557 11.73 -61.54 17.11
C ASN A 557 13.15 -62.06 17.41
N GLY A 558 13.57 -62.05 18.68
CA GLY A 558 14.84 -62.62 19.16
C GLY A 558 15.40 -61.93 20.41
N ALA A 559 15.90 -62.71 21.39
CA ALA A 559 16.37 -62.30 22.72
C ALA A 559 17.36 -63.39 23.26
N VAL A 560 17.99 -63.34 24.45
CA VAL A 560 17.77 -62.59 25.72
C VAL A 560 19.16 -62.14 26.29
N GLU A 561 19.20 -61.79 27.59
CA GLU A 561 20.32 -61.63 28.54
C GLU A 561 20.90 -60.19 28.63
N GLU A 562 20.68 -59.40 29.70
CA GLU A 562 21.03 -59.51 31.15
C GLU A 562 22.51 -59.15 31.43
N GLU A 563 22.92 -58.33 32.43
CA GLU A 563 22.17 -57.68 33.55
C GLU A 563 22.80 -56.32 34.01
N GLU A 564 22.21 -55.72 35.06
CA GLU A 564 22.38 -54.42 35.78
C GLU A 564 23.72 -54.26 36.61
N PRO A 565 23.99 -53.23 37.49
CA PRO A 565 23.14 -52.09 37.94
C PRO A 565 23.77 -50.66 38.08
N GLY A 566 22.88 -49.65 38.19
CA GLY A 566 23.05 -48.45 39.06
C GLY A 566 23.13 -47.06 38.37
N ALA A 567 22.50 -45.98 38.88
CA ALA A 567 21.64 -45.81 40.06
C ALA A 567 20.70 -44.55 39.97
N VAL A 568 19.70 -44.49 40.86
CA VAL A 568 18.72 -43.41 41.24
C VAL A 568 19.28 -41.97 41.16
N VAL A 569 18.54 -40.86 40.90
CA VAL A 569 17.12 -40.42 41.08
C VAL A 569 16.72 -39.43 39.92
N ASP A 570 15.59 -38.72 39.76
CA ASP A 570 14.39 -38.35 40.57
C ASP A 570 13.17 -37.94 39.68
N ASP A 571 12.00 -37.60 40.27
CA ASP A 571 10.79 -37.00 39.62
C ASP A 571 10.89 -35.46 39.45
N GLY A 572 10.09 -34.74 38.64
CA GLY A 572 8.98 -35.08 37.72
C GLY A 572 8.06 -33.85 37.48
N TRP A 573 7.21 -33.82 36.43
CA TRP A 573 5.96 -33.01 36.26
C TRP A 573 5.36 -33.27 34.84
N GLU A 574 4.04 -33.48 34.72
CA GLU A 574 3.37 -33.92 33.47
C GLU A 574 2.65 -32.80 32.67
N GLU A 575 2.52 -32.97 31.34
CA GLU A 575 1.58 -32.22 30.47
C GLU A 575 0.51 -33.15 29.83
N PRO A 576 -0.71 -32.64 29.54
CA PRO A 576 -1.87 -33.48 29.24
C PRO A 576 -1.99 -34.03 27.80
N VAL A 577 -2.51 -35.26 27.70
CA VAL A 577 -2.66 -36.05 26.47
C VAL A 577 -3.50 -35.36 25.38
N ARG A 578 -2.90 -35.12 24.20
CA ARG A 578 -3.61 -34.71 22.98
C ARG A 578 -4.16 -35.91 22.20
N LYS A 579 -5.43 -35.81 21.75
CA LYS A 579 -6.16 -36.90 21.06
C LYS A 579 -5.68 -37.10 19.63
N LYS A 580 -5.60 -38.37 19.19
CA LYS A 580 -5.39 -38.73 17.77
C LYS A 580 -6.60 -38.30 16.92
N VAL A 581 -6.34 -37.68 15.78
CA VAL A 581 -7.31 -37.50 14.68
C VAL A 581 -7.02 -38.56 13.61
N LYS A 582 -8.06 -39.24 13.11
CA LYS A 582 -7.92 -40.15 11.96
C LYS A 582 -7.99 -39.34 10.66
N SER A 583 -7.05 -39.59 9.75
CA SER A 583 -7.21 -39.26 8.33
C SER A 583 -7.78 -40.48 7.59
N ASP A 584 -8.90 -40.29 6.92
CA ASP A 584 -9.49 -41.26 5.98
C ASP A 584 -10.06 -40.48 4.78
N GLY A 585 -10.08 -41.08 3.59
CA GLY A 585 -10.38 -40.39 2.33
C GLY A 585 -9.34 -40.58 1.23
N GLY A 586 -9.00 -41.84 0.92
CA GLY A 586 -8.22 -42.18 -0.28
C GLY A 586 -9.02 -41.98 -1.58
N PHE A 587 -8.33 -41.70 -2.69
CA PHE A 587 -8.96 -41.45 -3.99
C PHE A 587 -9.51 -42.75 -4.62
N GLY A 588 -10.74 -42.72 -5.15
CA GLY A 588 -11.44 -43.90 -5.67
C GLY A 588 -10.95 -44.36 -7.04
N ASN A 589 -11.00 -45.68 -7.29
CA ASN A 589 -10.65 -46.29 -8.57
C ASN A 589 -11.82 -46.23 -9.58
N PHE A 590 -11.51 -46.23 -10.88
CA PHE A 590 -12.47 -45.88 -11.96
C PHE A 590 -12.75 -47.00 -13.00
N ASP A 591 -12.39 -48.26 -12.70
CA ASP A 591 -12.46 -49.40 -13.64
C ASP A 591 -13.88 -49.97 -13.89
N ASN A 592 -14.94 -49.15 -13.98
CA ASN A 592 -16.26 -49.57 -14.49
C ASN A 592 -17.23 -48.38 -14.76
N TRP A 593 -16.92 -47.54 -15.76
CA TRP A 593 -17.92 -46.72 -16.46
C TRP A 593 -17.52 -46.54 -17.94
#